data_AF-F3B5Y7-F1
#
_entry.id   AF-F3B5Y7-F1
#
_cell.length_a   1.000
_cell.length_b   1.000
_cell.length_c   1.000
_cell.angle_alpha   90.00
_cell.angle_beta   90.00
_cell.angle_gamma   90.00
#
_symmetry.space_group_name_H-M   'P 1'
#
loop_
_entity.id
_entity.type
_entity.pdbx_description
1 polymer ?
#
loop_
_entity_poly.entity_id
_entity_poly.type
_entity_poly.pdbx_seq_one_letter_code
_entity_poly.pdbx_strand_id
1 'polypeptide(L)' 'MNYEKLSKEVSYALRHAPWEYELEMDEEGWVNTEQLLRGDKNG' A
#
# COMPACT_ATOMS: atom_id res chain seq x y z
N MET A 1 19.53 0.84 1.33
CA MET A 1 18.07 0.82 1.11
C MET A 1 17.80 1.39 -0.28
N ASN A 2 16.95 0.75 -1.09
CA ASN A 2 16.61 1.23 -2.42
C ASN A 2 15.22 1.91 -2.37
N TYR A 3 15.23 3.22 -2.15
CA TYR A 3 14.00 4.01 -2.03
C TYR A 3 13.26 4.20 -3.35
N GLU A 4 13.95 4.12 -4.49
CA GLU A 4 13.30 4.20 -5.81
C GLU A 4 12.39 2.99 -6.06
N LYS A 5 12.88 1.79 -5.72
CA LYS A 5 12.08 0.57 -5.81
C LYS A 5 10.89 0.63 -4.85
N LEU A 6 11.12 1.05 -3.60
CA LEU A 6 10.07 1.21 -2.60
C LEU A 6 9.00 2.22 -3.05
N SER A 7 9.41 3.36 -3.60
CA SER A 7 8.49 4.40 -4.08
C SER A 7 7.61 3.90 -5.23
N LYS A 8 8.15 3.07 -6.13
CA LYS A 8 7.39 2.41 -7.20
C LYS A 8 6.37 1.42 -6.65
N GLU A 9 6.75 0.64 -5.64
CA GLU A 9 5.88 -0.37 -5.02
C GLU A 9 4.72 0.29 -4.25
N VAL A 10 5.01 1.28 -3.40
CA VAL A 10 3.97 2.06 -2.69
C VAL A 10 3.04 2.76 -3.69
N SER A 11 3.60 3.34 -4.74
CA SER A 11 2.83 3.94 -5.84
C SER A 11 1.87 2.96 -6.51
N TYR A 12 2.32 1.71 -6.71
CA TYR A 12 1.52 0.67 -7.34
C TYR A 12 0.37 0.22 -6.44
N ALA A 13 0.68 -0.07 -5.17
CA ALA A 13 -0.33 -0.44 -4.17
C ALA A 13 -1.43 0.62 -4.05
N LEU A 14 -1.06 1.91 -3.94
CA LEU A 14 -2.04 2.98 -3.72
C LEU A 14 -2.86 3.38 -4.96
N ARG A 15 -2.36 3.15 -6.18
CA ARG A 15 -3.05 3.66 -7.40
C ARG A 15 -3.62 2.58 -8.31
N HIS A 16 -3.06 1.39 -8.27
CA HIS A 16 -3.36 0.38 -9.29
C HIS A 16 -3.94 -0.90 -8.71
N ALA A 17 -3.50 -1.31 -7.52
CA ALA A 17 -3.91 -2.58 -6.95
C ALA A 17 -3.95 -2.57 -5.42
N PRO A 18 -4.75 -1.69 -4.78
CA PRO A 18 -4.85 -1.65 -3.32
C PRO A 18 -5.34 -2.98 -2.71
N TRP A 19 -6.19 -3.73 -3.42
CA TRP A 19 -6.71 -5.02 -2.99
C TRP A 19 -5.64 -6.12 -2.88
N GLU A 20 -4.57 -6.10 -3.69
CA GLU A 20 -3.47 -7.08 -3.60
C GLU A 20 -2.69 -6.97 -2.29
N TYR A 21 -2.83 -5.82 -1.61
CA TYR A 21 -2.20 -5.51 -0.33
C TYR A 21 -3.22 -5.39 0.80
N GLU A 22 -4.47 -5.80 0.52
CA GLU A 22 -5.61 -5.69 1.43
C GLU A 22 -5.79 -4.27 2.00
N LEU A 23 -5.51 -3.25 1.19
CA LEU A 23 -5.66 -1.85 1.57
C LEU A 23 -7.10 -1.42 1.39
N GLU A 24 -7.70 -0.97 2.48
CA GLU A 24 -9.03 -0.36 2.50
C GLU A 24 -8.85 1.15 2.36
N MET A 25 -9.22 1.67 1.19
CA MET A 25 -9.15 3.09 0.91
C MET A 25 -10.49 3.75 1.22
N ASP A 26 -10.45 4.94 1.80
CA ASP A 26 -11.66 5.76 1.96
C ASP A 26 -12.07 6.43 0.63
N GLU A 27 -13.17 7.18 0.65
CA GLU A 27 -13.72 7.85 -0.54
C GLU A 27 -12.77 8.91 -1.14
N GLU A 28 -11.84 9.43 -0.35
CA GLU A 28 -10.82 10.39 -0.79
C GLU A 28 -9.51 9.70 -1.24
N GLY A 29 -9.42 8.38 -1.08
CA GLY A 29 -8.26 7.59 -1.45
C GLY A 29 -7.17 7.54 -0.38
N TRP A 30 -7.47 7.87 0.87
CA TRP A 30 -6.53 7.66 1.98
C TRP A 30 -6.57 6.23 2.49
N VAL A 31 -5.43 5.79 3.03
CA VAL A 31 -5.28 4.50 3.73
C VAL A 31 -4.53 4.72 5.03
N ASN A 32 -4.79 3.89 6.04
CA ASN A 32 -4.04 3.91 7.27
C ASN A 32 -2.56 3.53 7.02
N THR A 33 -1.62 4.32 7.53
CA THR A 33 -0.18 4.07 7.34
C THR A 33 0.29 2.77 7.99
N GLU A 34 -0.33 2.33 9.08
CA GLU A 34 -0.04 1.03 9.69
C GLU A 34 -0.46 -0.13 8.78
N GLN A 35 -1.59 0.00 8.08
CA GLN A 35 -2.05 -1.00 7.11
C GLN A 35 -1.07 -1.08 5.93
N LEU A 36 -0.67 0.07 5.38
CA LEU A 36 0.32 0.16 4.30
C LEU A 36 1.70 -0.39 4.69
N LEU A 37 2.16 -0.12 5.92
CA LEU A 37 3.46 -0.61 6.40
C LEU A 37 3.44 -2.09 6.78
N ARG A 38 2.31 -2.60 7.24
CA ARG A 38 2.16 -4.02 7.63
C ARG A 38 1.95 -4.93 6.44
N GLY A 39 1.12 -4.52 5.47
CA GLY A 39 0.77 -5.20 4.21
C GLY A 39 0.78 -6.72 4.31
N ASP A 40 -0.40 -7.34 4.42
CA ASP A 40 -0.60 -8.71 4.93
C ASP A 40 0.64 -9.61 4.90
N LYS A 41 1.39 -9.61 6.00
CA LYS A 41 2.45 -10.59 6.28
C LYS A 41 2.04 -11.54 7.39
N ASN A 42 0.74 -11.68 7.66
CA ASN A 42 0.20 -12.56 8.70
C ASN A 42 -0.77 -13.61 8.14
N GLY A 43 -0.51 -14.08 6.92
CA GLY A 43 -1.04 -15.32 6.34
C GLY A 43 0.04 -16.38 6.16
#